data_AF-A0A954VHP6-F1
#
_entry.id   AF-A0A954VHP6-F1
#
_cell.length_a   1.000
_cell.length_b   1.000
_cell.length_c   1.000
_cell.angle_alpha   90.00
_cell.angle_beta   90.00
_cell.angle_gamma   90.00
#
_symmetry.space_group_name_H-M   'P 1'
#
loop_
_entity.id
_entity.type
_entity.pdbx_description
1 polymer ?
#
loop_
_entity_poly.entity_id
_entity_poly.type
_entity_poly.pdbx_seq_one_letter_code
_entity_poly.pdbx_strand_id
1 'polypeptide(L)'
;MNREEALSKSESAIKELAQALSQGKSEVLCNYLDAMCKFHQYSFGNCMLIYIQKPDATFVAGFNRWKEFHRWVKKGEKGIAILAPLVRKVKDDGN
;
A
#
# COMPACT_ATOMS: atom_id res chain seq x y z
N MET A 1 10.21 -6.25 -3.72
CA MET A 1 9.02 -6.22 -4.57
C MET A 1 9.24 -5.17 -5.63
N ASN A 2 9.11 -5.52 -6.91
CA ASN A 2 9.22 -4.57 -8.01
C ASN A 2 7.84 -3.94 -8.33
N ARG A 3 7.79 -2.99 -9.27
CA ARG A 3 6.56 -2.28 -9.64
C ARG A 3 5.48 -3.21 -10.20
N GLU A 4 5.88 -4.13 -11.09
CA GLU A 4 4.96 -5.05 -11.76
C GLU A 4 4.33 -6.03 -10.76
N GLU A 5 5.13 -6.56 -9.83
CA GLU A 5 4.65 -7.39 -8.72
C GLU A 5 3.66 -6.63 -7.82
N ALA A 6 3.91 -5.34 -7.55
CA ALA A 6 3.02 -4.53 -6.73
C ALA A 6 1.66 -4.28 -7.41
N LEU A 7 1.69 -4.02 -8.71
CA LEU A 7 0.47 -3.88 -9.52
C LEU A 7 -0.30 -5.19 -9.58
N SER A 8 0.38 -6.28 -9.94
CA SER A 8 -0.22 -7.61 -10.03
C SER A 8 -0.86 -8.04 -8.70
N LYS A 9 -0.17 -7.84 -7.57
CA LYS A 9 -0.75 -8.14 -6.24
C LYS A 9 -2.00 -7.31 -5.96
N SER A 10 -1.98 -6.03 -6.29
CA SER A 10 -3.13 -5.14 -6.08
C SER A 10 -4.32 -5.55 -6.96
N GLU A 11 -4.07 -5.97 -8.20
CA GLU A 11 -5.13 -6.45 -9.10
C GLU A 11 -5.70 -7.80 -8.66
N SER A 12 -4.85 -8.76 -8.32
CA SER A 12 -5.27 -10.07 -7.79
C SER A 12 -6.12 -9.92 -6.53
N ALA A 13 -5.72 -9.02 -5.64
CA ALA A 13 -6.46 -8.69 -4.43
C ALA A 13 -7.88 -8.20 -4.69
N ILE A 14 -8.04 -7.32 -5.68
CA ILE A 14 -9.34 -6.79 -6.07
C ILE A 14 -10.22 -7.91 -6.64
N LYS A 15 -9.63 -8.79 -7.45
CA LYS A 15 -10.32 -9.93 -8.02
C LYS A 15 -10.79 -10.91 -6.94
N GLU A 16 -9.93 -11.20 -5.96
CA GLU A 16 -10.26 -12.05 -4.81
C GLU A 16 -11.38 -11.42 -3.96
N LEU A 17 -11.32 -10.12 -3.72
CA LEU A 17 -12.39 -9.40 -3.02
C LEU A 17 -13.73 -9.50 -3.77
N ALA A 18 -13.71 -9.27 -5.09
CA ALA A 18 -14.92 -9.38 -5.93
C ALA A 18 -15.51 -10.80 -5.90
N GLN A 19 -14.65 -11.83 -5.90
CA GLN A 19 -15.08 -13.23 -5.81
C GLN A 19 -15.60 -13.58 -4.41
N ALA A 20 -14.97 -13.09 -3.34
CA ALA A 20 -15.45 -13.29 -1.98
C ALA A 20 -16.84 -12.67 -1.78
N LEU A 21 -17.05 -11.48 -2.35
CA LEU A 21 -18.33 -10.78 -2.33
C LEU A 21 -19.42 -11.53 -3.10
N SER A 22 -19.12 -12.06 -4.28
CA SER A 22 -20.09 -12.87 -5.03
C SER A 22 -20.47 -14.18 -4.32
N GLN A 23 -19.59 -14.67 -3.44
CA GLN A 23 -19.83 -15.83 -2.57
C GLN A 23 -20.50 -15.46 -1.22
N GLY A 24 -20.85 -14.18 -1.00
CA GLY A 24 -21.50 -13.72 0.23
C GLY A 24 -20.58 -13.58 1.45
N LYS A 25 -19.26 -13.63 1.26
CA LYS A 25 -18.28 -13.47 2.35
C LYS A 25 -18.01 -11.98 2.62
N SER A 26 -18.79 -11.41 3.52
CA SER A 26 -18.67 -9.99 3.90
C SER A 26 -17.45 -9.66 4.78
N GLU A 27 -16.86 -10.65 5.46
CA GLU A 27 -15.73 -10.44 6.37
C GLU A 27 -14.50 -9.84 5.67
N VAL A 28 -14.22 -10.28 4.44
CA VAL A 28 -13.12 -9.76 3.62
C VAL A 28 -13.35 -8.29 3.28
N LEU A 29 -14.60 -7.90 3.04
CA LEU A 29 -14.98 -6.51 2.80
C LEU A 29 -14.87 -5.68 4.08
N CYS A 30 -15.30 -6.19 5.24
CA CYS A 30 -15.17 -5.49 6.51
C CYS A 30 -13.71 -5.18 6.84
N ASN A 31 -12.82 -6.18 6.76
CA ASN A 31 -11.39 -5.97 6.99
C ASN A 31 -10.78 -4.94 6.02
N TYR A 32 -11.28 -4.90 4.79
CA TYR A 32 -10.85 -3.92 3.80
C TYR A 32 -11.35 -2.50 4.13
N LEU A 33 -12.61 -2.36 4.53
CA LEU A 33 -13.18 -1.09 4.99
C LEU A 33 -12.40 -0.56 6.20
N ASP A 34 -12.03 -1.43 7.13
CA ASP A 34 -11.21 -1.08 8.29
C ASP A 34 -9.82 -0.55 7.89
N ALA A 35 -9.19 -1.16 6.87
CA ALA A 35 -7.93 -0.67 6.34
C ALA A 35 -8.08 0.72 5.68
N MET A 36 -9.16 0.95 4.93
CA MET A 36 -9.44 2.26 4.34
C MET A 36 -9.68 3.34 5.39
N CYS A 37 -10.34 3.01 6.51
CA CYS A 37 -10.53 3.95 7.62
C CYS A 37 -9.19 4.40 8.23
N LYS A 38 -8.17 3.53 8.25
CA LYS A 38 -6.83 3.85 8.78
C LYS A 38 -5.99 4.67 7.80
N PHE A 39 -6.14 4.45 6.49
CA PHE A 39 -5.27 4.99 5.46
C PHE A 39 -5.98 5.99 4.52
N HIS A 40 -6.66 6.98 5.09
CA HIS A 40 -7.49 7.94 4.36
C HIS A 40 -6.75 8.84 3.33
N GLN A 41 -5.41 8.88 3.34
CA GLN A 41 -4.60 9.65 2.38
C GLN A 41 -4.06 8.79 1.22
N TYR A 42 -4.29 7.48 1.25
CA TYR A 42 -3.80 6.57 0.23
C TYR A 42 -4.91 6.24 -0.78
N SER A 43 -4.51 5.97 -2.02
CA SER A 43 -5.44 5.46 -3.03
C SER A 43 -5.97 4.08 -2.63
N PHE A 44 -7.15 3.72 -3.13
CA PHE A 44 -7.78 2.42 -2.93
C PHE A 44 -6.81 1.24 -3.13
N GLY A 45 -6.04 1.27 -4.23
CA GLY A 45 -5.04 0.24 -4.53
C GLY A 45 -3.89 0.21 -3.51
N ASN A 46 -3.43 1.36 -3.03
CA ASN A 46 -2.41 1.42 -1.99
C ASN A 46 -2.94 0.95 -0.63
N CYS A 47 -4.18 1.22 -0.27
CA CYS A 47 -4.81 0.67 0.93
C CYS A 47 -4.83 -0.87 0.88
N MET A 48 -5.22 -1.44 -0.26
CA MET A 48 -5.22 -2.90 -0.45
C MET A 48 -3.80 -3.48 -0.39
N LEU A 49 -2.86 -2.80 -1.05
CA LEU A 49 -1.47 -3.21 -1.10
C LEU A 49 -0.79 -3.17 0.28
N ILE A 50 -1.13 -2.20 1.12
CA ILE A 50 -0.69 -2.15 2.53
C ILE A 50 -1.28 -3.32 3.29
N TYR A 51 -2.61 -3.52 3.23
CA TYR A 51 -3.30 -4.55 3.97
C TYR A 51 -2.75 -5.96 3.69
N ILE A 52 -2.47 -6.28 2.42
CA ILE A 52 -1.92 -7.58 2.02
C ILE A 52 -0.50 -7.81 2.51
N GLN A 53 0.32 -6.75 2.54
CA GLN A 53 1.70 -6.86 3.01
C GLN A 53 1.79 -6.85 4.54
N LYS A 54 0.89 -6.12 5.22
CA LYS A 54 0.93 -5.88 6.66
C LYS A 54 -0.49 -5.56 7.17
N PRO A 55 -1.33 -6.56 7.47
CA PRO A 55 -2.74 -6.36 7.84
C PRO A 55 -2.91 -5.64 9.19
N ASP A 56 -1.90 -5.71 10.06
CA ASP A 56 -1.82 -5.03 11.35
C ASP A 56 -1.27 -3.59 11.25
N ALA A 57 -1.00 -3.08 10.05
CA ALA A 57 -0.51 -1.73 9.88
C ALA A 57 -1.56 -0.69 10.31
N THR A 58 -1.13 0.28 11.12
CA THR A 58 -1.94 1.42 11.57
C THR A 58 -1.40 2.76 11.08
N PHE A 59 -0.12 2.81 10.72
CA PHE A 59 0.52 3.99 10.16
C PHE A 59 1.67 3.56 9.23
N VAL A 60 1.77 4.22 8.08
CA VAL A 60 2.80 3.95 7.07
C VAL A 60 3.51 5.25 6.77
N ALA A 61 4.83 5.22 6.84
CA ALA A 61 5.66 6.37 6.54
C ALA A 61 7.03 5.93 6.01
N GLY A 62 7.67 6.83 5.26
CA GLY A 62 9.04 6.64 4.80
C GLY A 62 10.04 6.62 5.96
N PHE A 63 11.20 6.01 5.74
CA PHE A 63 12.24 5.83 6.77
C PHE A 63 12.67 7.13 7.44
N ASN A 64 12.87 8.21 6.67
CA ASN A 64 13.26 9.51 7.24
C ASN A 64 12.13 10.16 8.03
N ARG A 65 10.88 9.98 7.60
CA ARG A 65 9.71 10.50 8.31
C ARG A 65 9.56 9.86 9.69
N TRP A 66 9.93 8.59 9.87
CA TRP A 66 9.96 7.98 11.20
C TRP A 66 10.96 8.66 12.16
N LYS A 67 12.11 9.12 11.66
CA LYS A 67 13.10 9.84 12.46
C LYS A 67 12.58 11.18 12.97
N GLU A 68 11.78 11.87 12.15
CA GLU A 68 11.10 13.12 12.54
C GLU A 68 10.10 12.90 13.68
N PHE A 69 9.56 11.69 13.82
CA PHE A 69 8.72 11.28 14.95
C PHE A 69 9.52 10.72 16.14
N HIS A 70 10.85 10.87 16.16
CA HIS A 70 11.74 10.26 17.14
C HIS A 70 11.57 8.73 17.26
N ARG A 71 11.29 8.06 16.13
CA ARG A 71 11.15 6.61 16.04
C ARG A 71 12.17 6.04 15.06
N TRP A 72 12.64 4.83 15.33
CA TRP A 72 13.59 4.12 14.49
C TRP A 72 13.05 2.76 14.06
N VAL A 73 13.31 2.41 12.80
CA VAL A 73 13.02 1.07 12.28
C VAL A 73 14.02 0.09 12.90
N LYS A 74 13.52 -1.04 13.42
CA LYS A 74 14.36 -2.06 14.04
C LYS A 74 15.24 -2.73 12.99
N LYS A 75 16.43 -3.17 13.40
CA LYS A 75 17.35 -3.89 12.53
C LYS A 75 16.71 -5.20 12.08
N GLY A 76 16.71 -5.46 10.77
CA GLY A 76 16.14 -6.67 10.16
C GLY A 76 14.71 -6.52 9.64
N GLU A 77 14.04 -5.40 9.93
CA GLU A 77 12.70 -5.13 9.40
C GLU A 77 12.72 -4.89 7.89
N LYS A 78 11.68 -5.35 7.21
CA LYS A 78 11.48 -5.15 5.77
C LYS A 78 10.40 -4.11 5.53
N GLY A 79 10.69 -3.14 4.67
CA GLY A 79 9.70 -2.17 4.22
C GLY A 79 8.61 -2.82 3.37
N ILE A 80 7.44 -2.19 3.35
CA ILE A 80 6.35 -2.50 2.42
C ILE A 80 6.43 -1.57 1.22
N ALA A 81 5.96 -2.01 0.06
CA ALA A 81 5.92 -1.16 -1.12
C ALA A 81 4.60 -0.39 -1.21
N ILE A 82 4.70 0.83 -1.76
CA ILE A 82 3.59 1.71 -2.10
C ILE A 82 3.80 2.16 -3.55
N LEU A 83 2.71 2.22 -4.32
CA LEU A 83 2.73 2.77 -5.67
C LEU A 83 2.64 4.29 -5.59
N ALA A 84 3.68 4.99 -6.02
CA ALA A 84 3.74 6.43 -6.08
C ALA A 84 4.02 6.90 -7.52
N PRO A 85 3.46 8.04 -7.95
CA PRO A 85 3.76 8.62 -9.25
C PRO A 85 5.23 9.05 -9.32
N LEU A 86 5.90 8.72 -10.42
CA LEU A 86 7.27 9.19 -10.68
C LEU A 86 7.20 10.61 -11.24
N VAL A 87 7.53 11.61 -10.43
CA VAL A 87 7.72 12.98 -10.91
C VAL A 87 9.18 13.15 -11.33
N ARG A 88 9.52 12.73 -12.55
CA ARG A 88 10.84 13.03 -13.13
C ARG A 88 10.76 14.40 -13.80
N LYS A 89 11.63 15.33 -13.43
CA LYS A 89 11.87 16.51 -14.26
C LYS A 89 12.45 16.02 -15.59
N VAL A 90 11.72 16.22 -16.68
CA VAL A 90 12.29 16.10 -18.03
C VAL A 90 13.46 17.07 -18.05
N LYS A 91 14.68 16.58 -18.30
CA LYS A 91 15.76 17.48 -18.65
C LYS A 91 15.38 18.03 -20.03
N ASP A 92 15.13 19.32 -20.08
CA ASP A 92 15.13 20.04 -21.34
C ASP A 92 16.56 19.96 -21.86
N ASP A 93 16.81 19.01 -22.75
CA ASP A 93 18.09 18.90 -23.45
C ASP A 93 18.12 20.07 -24.44
N GLY A 94 18.44 21.24 -23.91
CA GLY A 94 18.64 22.44 -24.70
C GLY A 94 19.82 22.25 -25.64
N ASN A 95 19.53 22.44 -26.93
CA ASN A 95 20.40 22.56 -28.10
C ASN A 95 20.71 21.27 -28.88
#